data_AF-A0A919TG00-F1
#
_entry.id   AF-A0A919TG00-F1
#
_cell.length_a   1.000
_cell.length_b   1.000
_cell.length_c   1.000
_cell.angle_alpha   90.00
_cell.angle_beta   90.00
_cell.angle_gamma   90.00
#
_symmetry.space_group_name_H-M   'P 1'
#
loop_
_entity.id
_entity.type
_entity.pdbx_description
1 polymer ?
#
loop_
_entity_poly.entity_id
_entity_poly.type
_entity_poly.pdbx_seq_one_letter_code
_entity_poly.pdbx_strand_id
1 'polypeptide(L)'
;MISVIILVLGGTSEARALAGALTDHTVISSLAGRTTTPLLPAGEVRIGGFGGVDGLAIFLRERRIDAVVDATHPFAARISANAAEAAGLAGVPLLRFQRPGWVAEPGDVWHRVQNLGEAAALLPRLGHRVFLTTGRQGIGAFAAVRECWFLARSVEPPAAPKPEHLEVILDRGPFTLDGERRLLDQHRIDVLVSKDSGGPAAKLLAARERGIPVVLVDRPPAPGGEVATTVDRAVDWVTHKVDAR
;
A
#
# COMPACT_ATOMS: atom_id res chain seq x y z
N MET A 1 24.13 11.09 -24.97
CA MET A 1 22.75 11.25 -24.49
C MET A 1 22.79 11.66 -23.04
N ILE A 2 22.02 12.68 -22.65
CA ILE A 2 21.82 13.01 -21.23
C ILE A 2 21.02 11.84 -20.66
N SER A 3 21.54 11.19 -19.62
CA SER A 3 20.85 10.07 -18.97
C SER A 3 19.66 10.62 -18.19
N VAL A 4 18.45 10.19 -18.53
CA VAL A 4 17.22 10.54 -17.80
C VAL A 4 17.17 9.74 -16.50
N ILE A 5 16.94 10.41 -15.37
CA ILE A 5 16.91 9.82 -14.03
C ILE A 5 15.50 9.91 -13.45
N ILE A 6 14.88 8.76 -13.18
CA ILE A 6 13.53 8.64 -12.64
C ILE A 6 13.58 8.16 -11.20
N LEU A 7 12.92 8.89 -10.30
CA LEU A 7 12.70 8.43 -8.93
C LEU A 7 11.36 7.70 -8.83
N VAL A 8 11.40 6.41 -8.48
CA VAL A 8 10.19 5.64 -8.17
C VAL A 8 10.07 5.49 -6.65
N LEU A 9 9.10 6.15 -6.04
CA LEU A 9 8.76 5.94 -4.64
C LEU A 9 7.94 4.65 -4.54
N GLY A 10 8.47 3.64 -3.84
CA GLY A 10 8.00 2.26 -3.98
C GLY A 10 7.52 1.58 -2.71
N GLY A 11 7.45 0.25 -2.78
CA GLY A 11 6.91 -0.63 -1.73
C GLY A 11 5.66 -1.40 -2.15
N THR A 12 5.22 -1.24 -3.39
CA THR A 12 4.11 -1.98 -4.01
C THR A 12 4.62 -2.93 -5.09
N SER A 13 3.79 -3.88 -5.52
CA SER A 13 4.06 -4.71 -6.71
C SER A 13 4.20 -3.85 -7.96
N GLU A 14 3.38 -2.81 -8.08
CA GLU A 14 3.32 -1.93 -9.24
C GLU A 14 4.57 -1.06 -9.34
N ALA A 15 5.08 -0.55 -8.21
CA ALA A 15 6.37 0.17 -8.21
C ALA A 15 7.51 -0.70 -8.75
N ARG A 16 7.53 -1.99 -8.40
CA ARG A 16 8.55 -2.93 -8.90
C ARG A 16 8.36 -3.21 -10.38
N ALA A 17 7.12 -3.44 -10.82
CA ALA A 17 6.81 -3.65 -12.23
C ALA A 17 7.17 -2.42 -13.08
N LEU A 18 6.84 -1.22 -12.60
CA LEU A 18 7.19 0.04 -13.25
C LEU A 18 8.70 0.24 -13.35
N ALA A 19 9.45 0.00 -12.27
CA ALA A 19 10.90 0.10 -12.31
C ALA A 19 11.52 -0.86 -13.34
N GLY A 20 10.95 -2.06 -13.52
CA GLY A 20 11.38 -3.00 -14.56
C GLY A 20 10.94 -2.64 -15.97
N ALA A 21 9.92 -1.80 -16.14
CA ALA A 21 9.42 -1.37 -17.45
C ALA A 21 10.13 -0.13 -18.01
N LEU A 22 10.76 0.68 -17.14
CA LEU A 22 11.50 1.89 -17.52
C LEU A 22 12.95 1.59 -17.91
N THR A 23 13.17 0.64 -18.83
CA THR A 23 14.51 0.13 -19.17
C THR A 23 15.42 1.13 -19.87
N ASP A 24 14.84 2.14 -20.53
CA ASP A 24 15.57 3.17 -21.28
C ASP A 24 16.01 4.36 -20.39
N HIS A 25 15.76 4.27 -19.07
CA HIS A 25 16.05 5.32 -18.11
C HIS A 25 16.85 4.80 -16.91
N THR A 26 17.59 5.70 -16.26
CA THR A 26 18.19 5.40 -14.97
C THR A 26 17.10 5.47 -13.89
N VAL A 27 16.72 4.32 -13.33
CA VAL A 27 15.69 4.25 -12.28
C VAL A 27 16.35 4.16 -10.90
N ILE A 28 15.95 5.05 -10.00
CA ILE A 28 16.23 4.99 -8.57
C ILE A 28 14.94 4.62 -7.84
N SER A 29 14.88 3.41 -7.29
CA SER A 29 13.76 2.97 -6.48
C SER A 29 13.98 3.32 -5.01
N SER A 30 13.04 4.01 -4.37
CA SER A 30 13.10 4.37 -2.95
C SER A 30 12.12 3.55 -2.12
N LEU A 31 12.65 2.82 -1.12
CA LEU A 31 11.88 2.00 -0.19
C LEU A 31 11.96 2.57 1.23
N ALA A 32 10.84 2.55 1.95
CA ALA A 32 10.76 3.08 3.31
C ALA A 32 11.53 2.23 4.36
N GLY A 33 12.06 1.06 4.02
CA GLY A 33 12.76 0.18 4.97
C GLY A 33 11.83 -0.46 6.02
N ARG A 34 10.56 -0.67 5.67
CA ARG A 34 9.54 -1.21 6.60
C ARG A 34 9.61 -2.73 6.76
N THR A 35 10.46 -3.41 6.00
CA THR A 35 10.74 -4.84 6.13
C THR A 35 12.25 -5.04 6.04
N THR A 36 12.79 -5.93 6.85
CA THR A 36 14.17 -6.42 6.88
C THR A 36 14.55 -7.19 5.62
N THR A 37 13.59 -7.84 4.94
CA THR A 37 13.80 -8.62 3.71
C THR A 37 12.94 -8.09 2.55
N PRO A 38 13.15 -6.84 2.08
CA PRO A 38 12.35 -6.28 0.99
C PRO A 38 12.64 -7.04 -0.31
N LEU A 39 11.61 -7.27 -1.11
CA LEU A 39 11.79 -7.68 -2.50
C LEU A 39 12.27 -6.46 -3.29
N LEU A 40 13.52 -6.49 -3.73
CA LEU A 40 14.17 -5.38 -4.43
C LEU A 40 13.72 -5.33 -5.90
N PRO A 41 13.40 -4.14 -6.43
CA PRO A 41 13.27 -3.94 -7.88
C PRO A 41 14.64 -4.03 -8.56
N ALA A 42 14.65 -4.14 -9.89
CA ALA A 42 15.86 -3.99 -10.69
C ALA A 42 16.40 -2.54 -10.61
N GLY A 43 17.71 -2.38 -10.76
CA GLY A 43 18.37 -1.07 -10.79
C GLY A 43 18.83 -0.56 -9.42
N GLU A 44 19.07 0.75 -9.32
CA GLU A 44 19.52 1.39 -8.09
C GLU A 44 18.38 1.41 -7.06
N VAL A 45 18.67 0.96 -5.83
CA VAL A 45 17.71 0.98 -4.73
C VAL A 45 18.25 1.77 -3.57
N ARG A 46 17.45 2.73 -3.10
CA ARG A 46 17.67 3.46 -1.85
C ARG A 46 16.69 2.96 -0.78
N ILE A 47 17.18 2.78 0.45
CA ILE A 47 16.37 2.42 1.61
C ILE A 47 16.49 3.49 2.70
N GLY A 48 15.35 3.95 3.22
CA GLY A 48 15.27 4.91 4.31
C GLY A 48 14.50 6.20 3.95
N GLY A 49 14.16 6.99 4.96
CA GLY A 49 13.41 8.23 4.78
C GLY A 49 14.25 9.37 4.19
N PHE A 50 13.60 10.34 3.56
CA PHE A 50 14.25 11.51 2.98
C PHE A 50 14.51 12.65 3.96
N GLY A 51 14.02 12.58 5.20
CA GLY A 51 14.11 13.70 6.15
C GLY A 51 13.01 14.74 5.98
N GLY A 52 11.83 14.35 5.49
CA GLY A 52 10.69 15.25 5.27
C GLY A 52 10.63 15.79 3.85
N VAL A 53 9.93 16.92 3.68
CA VAL A 53 9.78 17.62 2.39
C VAL A 53 11.12 18.18 1.94
N ASP A 54 11.81 18.94 2.80
CA ASP A 54 13.07 19.61 2.47
C ASP A 54 14.14 18.62 2.03
N GLY A 55 14.32 17.55 2.79
CA GLY A 55 15.32 16.53 2.45
C GLY A 55 14.97 15.76 1.17
N LEU A 56 13.68 15.59 0.84
CA LEU A 56 13.29 15.06 -0.47
C LEU A 56 13.58 16.07 -1.58
N ALA A 57 13.27 17.36 -1.40
CA ALA A 57 13.56 18.39 -2.40
C ALA A 57 15.06 18.55 -2.67
N ILE A 58 15.90 18.50 -1.63
CA ILE A 58 17.36 18.47 -1.74
C ILE A 58 17.80 17.25 -2.56
N PHE A 59 17.31 16.06 -2.20
CA PHE A 59 17.62 14.83 -2.93
C PHE A 59 17.25 14.93 -4.42
N LEU A 60 16.07 15.47 -4.75
CA LEU A 60 15.63 15.65 -6.13
C LEU A 60 16.61 16.53 -6.94
N ARG A 61 17.10 17.62 -6.35
CA ARG A 61 18.05 18.53 -7.00
C ARG A 61 19.45 17.94 -7.13
N GLU A 62 19.99 17.39 -6.04
CA GLU A 62 21.35 16.83 -6.01
C GLU A 62 21.51 15.64 -6.96
N ARG A 63 20.50 14.75 -7.00
CA ARG A 63 20.47 13.60 -7.91
C ARG A 63 20.03 13.96 -9.32
N ARG A 64 19.66 15.22 -9.58
CA ARG A 64 19.13 15.71 -10.86
C ARG A 64 17.99 14.81 -11.36
N ILE A 65 17.02 14.57 -10.49
CA ILE A 65 15.84 13.75 -10.83
C ILE A 65 15.00 14.49 -11.86
N ASP A 66 14.64 13.78 -12.92
CA ASP A 66 13.93 14.35 -14.06
C ASP A 66 12.42 14.19 -13.95
N ALA A 67 11.97 13.11 -13.30
CA ALA A 67 10.60 12.92 -12.91
C ALA A 67 10.48 12.03 -11.68
N VAL A 68 9.39 12.20 -10.94
CA VAL A 68 9.02 11.36 -9.80
C VAL A 68 7.77 10.57 -10.14
N VAL A 69 7.79 9.25 -9.90
CA VAL A 69 6.58 8.44 -9.85
C VAL A 69 6.32 7.98 -8.42
N ASP A 70 5.28 8.52 -7.80
CA ASP A 70 4.78 8.04 -6.52
C ASP A 70 3.93 6.77 -6.73
N ALA A 71 4.58 5.61 -6.62
CA ALA A 71 3.96 4.29 -6.67
C ALA A 71 3.90 3.65 -5.28
N THR A 72 3.83 4.46 -4.22
CA THR A 72 3.70 3.97 -2.84
C THR A 72 2.31 3.38 -2.58
N HIS A 73 2.15 2.68 -1.45
CA HIS A 73 0.85 2.11 -1.09
C HIS A 73 -0.19 3.23 -0.89
N PRO A 74 -1.49 3.07 -1.27
CA PRO A 74 -2.52 4.12 -1.11
C PRO A 74 -2.73 4.66 0.31
N PHE A 75 -2.19 3.97 1.32
CA PHE A 75 -2.23 4.36 2.74
C PHE A 75 -0.92 4.99 3.22
N ALA A 76 0.03 5.25 2.31
CA ALA A 76 1.30 5.90 2.59
C ALA A 76 1.19 7.44 2.45
N ALA A 77 0.06 8.01 2.87
CA ALA A 77 -0.32 9.41 2.64
C ALA A 77 0.77 10.42 2.97
N ARG A 78 1.54 10.20 4.05
CA ARG A 78 2.63 11.10 4.44
C ARG A 78 3.72 11.22 3.37
N ILE A 79 4.19 10.10 2.81
CA ILE A 79 5.25 10.18 1.77
C ILE A 79 4.67 10.72 0.46
N SER A 80 3.43 10.41 0.12
CA SER A 80 2.75 11.00 -1.04
C SER A 80 2.60 12.51 -0.93
N ALA A 81 2.18 13.02 0.24
CA ALA A 81 2.11 14.45 0.51
C ALA A 81 3.48 15.11 0.42
N ASN A 82 4.49 14.52 1.07
CA ASN A 82 5.87 15.01 0.99
C ASN A 82 6.40 15.05 -0.44
N ALA A 83 6.07 14.03 -1.25
CA ALA A 83 6.49 13.94 -2.64
C ALA A 83 5.88 15.03 -3.50
N ALA A 84 4.57 15.27 -3.35
CA ALA A 84 3.88 16.35 -4.06
C ALA A 84 4.48 17.72 -3.75
N GLU A 85 4.73 18.01 -2.47
CA GLU A 85 5.31 19.29 -2.04
C GLU A 85 6.78 19.44 -2.48
N ALA A 86 7.61 18.41 -2.26
CA ALA A 86 9.02 18.45 -2.61
C ALA A 86 9.24 18.53 -4.13
N ALA A 87 8.44 17.83 -4.92
CA ALA A 87 8.48 17.89 -6.38
C ALA A 87 8.12 19.30 -6.87
N GLY A 88 7.09 19.93 -6.29
CA GLY A 88 6.75 21.33 -6.55
C GLY A 88 7.89 22.29 -6.22
N LEU A 89 8.52 22.16 -5.06
CA LEU A 89 9.67 22.99 -4.65
C LEU A 89 10.90 22.79 -5.55
N ALA A 90 11.12 21.58 -6.05
CA ALA A 90 12.25 21.23 -6.92
C ALA A 90 11.98 21.52 -8.41
N GLY A 91 10.74 21.85 -8.80
CA GLY A 91 10.36 22.00 -10.20
C GLY A 91 10.41 20.69 -10.98
N VAL A 92 10.23 19.55 -10.30
CA VAL A 92 10.28 18.21 -10.90
C VAL A 92 8.85 17.71 -11.13
N PRO A 93 8.48 17.22 -12.32
CA PRO A 93 7.16 16.67 -12.57
C PRO A 93 6.94 15.41 -11.71
N LEU A 94 5.72 15.28 -11.19
CA LEU A 94 5.31 14.13 -10.38
C LEU A 94 4.04 13.48 -10.94
N LEU A 95 4.10 12.17 -11.09
CA LEU A 95 2.95 11.30 -11.36
C LEU A 95 2.64 10.48 -10.12
N ARG A 96 1.37 10.42 -9.73
CA ARG A 96 0.93 9.39 -8.77
C ARG A 96 0.46 8.15 -9.51
N PHE A 97 1.04 7.01 -9.17
CA PHE A 97 0.52 5.72 -9.59
C PHE A 97 -0.44 5.18 -8.52
N GLN A 98 -1.72 5.04 -8.86
CA GLN A 98 -2.70 4.46 -7.94
C GLN A 98 -3.79 3.69 -8.68
N ARG A 99 -3.91 2.39 -8.36
CA ARG A 99 -4.99 1.53 -8.87
C ARG A 99 -6.36 2.01 -8.36
N PRO A 100 -7.48 1.75 -9.08
CA PRO A 100 -8.82 2.04 -8.59
C PRO A 100 -9.13 1.42 -7.21
N GLY A 101 -10.05 2.04 -6.48
CA GLY A 101 -10.68 1.47 -5.28
C GLY A 101 -11.43 0.18 -5.58
N TRP A 102 -11.60 -0.68 -4.58
CA TRP A 102 -12.55 -1.77 -4.74
C TRP A 102 -13.99 -1.24 -4.71
N VAL A 103 -14.81 -1.81 -5.58
CA VAL A 103 -16.25 -1.54 -5.68
C VAL A 103 -16.98 -2.78 -5.19
N ALA A 104 -18.00 -2.59 -4.36
CA ALA A 104 -18.81 -3.70 -3.86
C ALA A 104 -19.62 -4.33 -5.01
N GLU A 105 -19.69 -5.65 -5.01
CA GLU A 105 -20.49 -6.46 -5.94
C GLU A 105 -21.62 -7.17 -5.17
N PRO A 106 -22.63 -7.71 -5.86
CA PRO A 106 -23.70 -8.47 -5.19
C PRO A 106 -23.14 -9.58 -4.29
N GLY A 107 -23.63 -9.62 -3.04
CA GLY A 107 -23.17 -10.54 -2.00
C GLY A 107 -22.07 -9.98 -1.09
N ASP A 108 -21.47 -8.84 -1.42
CA ASP A 108 -20.55 -8.15 -0.51
C ASP A 108 -21.31 -7.54 0.67
N VAL A 109 -20.83 -7.82 1.90
CA VAL A 109 -21.32 -7.21 3.13
C VAL A 109 -20.23 -6.28 3.67
N TRP A 110 -20.15 -5.05 3.14
CA TRP A 110 -19.08 -4.13 3.48
C TRP A 110 -19.53 -3.03 4.45
N HIS A 111 -18.71 -2.82 5.49
CA HIS A 111 -18.81 -1.71 6.42
C HIS A 111 -17.64 -0.77 6.17
N ARG A 112 -17.87 0.35 5.49
CA ARG A 112 -16.82 1.34 5.20
C ARG A 112 -16.58 2.25 6.40
N VAL A 113 -15.31 2.48 6.73
CA VAL A 113 -14.88 3.32 7.86
C VAL A 113 -13.69 4.19 7.46
N GLN A 114 -13.49 5.32 8.13
CA GLN A 114 -12.46 6.29 7.74
C GLN A 114 -11.07 5.92 8.25
N ASN A 115 -10.98 5.12 9.32
CA ASN A 115 -9.72 4.77 9.95
C ASN A 115 -9.79 3.44 10.72
N LEU A 116 -8.64 2.97 11.19
CA LEU A 116 -8.52 1.71 11.93
C LEU A 116 -9.13 1.76 13.33
N GLY A 117 -9.26 2.95 13.94
CA GLY A 117 -9.92 3.11 15.24
C GLY A 117 -11.42 2.88 15.13
N GLU A 118 -12.05 3.45 14.08
CA GLU A 118 -13.45 3.16 13.75
C GLU A 118 -13.66 1.70 13.39
N ALA A 119 -12.72 1.08 12.65
CA ALA A 119 -12.78 -0.37 12.41
C ALA A 119 -12.81 -1.15 13.73
N ALA A 120 -11.89 -0.85 14.66
CA ALA A 120 -11.81 -1.52 15.95
C ALA A 120 -13.09 -1.35 16.79
N ALA A 121 -13.68 -0.15 16.81
CA ALA A 121 -14.91 0.13 17.54
C ALA A 121 -16.13 -0.62 17.00
N LEU A 122 -16.12 -0.98 15.72
CA LEU A 122 -17.23 -1.69 15.07
C LEU A 122 -17.23 -3.20 15.34
N LEU A 123 -16.05 -3.81 15.58
CA LEU A 123 -15.88 -5.26 15.66
C LEU A 123 -16.81 -5.99 16.65
N PRO A 124 -17.00 -5.51 17.89
CA PRO A 124 -17.83 -6.23 18.87
C PRO A 124 -19.29 -6.41 18.43
N ARG A 125 -19.75 -5.66 17.41
CA ARG A 125 -21.11 -5.76 16.85
C ARG A 125 -21.20 -6.66 15.62
N LEU A 126 -20.06 -7.07 15.05
CA LEU A 126 -20.01 -7.82 13.79
C LEU A 126 -19.60 -9.28 13.97
N GLY A 127 -18.73 -9.58 14.95
CA GLY A 127 -18.25 -10.94 15.21
C GLY A 127 -17.10 -10.98 16.20
N HIS A 128 -16.54 -12.17 16.42
CA HIS A 128 -15.55 -12.43 17.47
C HIS A 128 -14.25 -13.03 16.95
N ARG A 129 -14.18 -13.47 15.68
CA ARG A 129 -13.01 -14.12 15.07
C ARG A 129 -12.57 -13.31 13.87
N VAL A 130 -11.75 -12.30 14.15
CA VAL A 130 -11.44 -11.22 13.24
C VAL A 130 -10.15 -11.50 12.48
N PHE A 131 -10.18 -11.43 11.15
CA PHE A 131 -8.97 -11.48 10.32
C PHE A 131 -8.47 -10.07 9.95
N LEU A 132 -7.32 -9.69 10.50
CA LEU A 132 -6.64 -8.42 10.21
C LEU A 132 -5.69 -8.57 9.03
N THR A 133 -6.04 -7.94 7.91
CA THR A 133 -5.19 -7.84 6.71
C THR A 133 -4.60 -6.43 6.52
N THR A 134 -4.52 -5.66 7.61
CA THR A 134 -4.14 -4.24 7.63
C THR A 134 -2.64 -3.99 7.64
N GLY A 135 -1.85 -5.07 7.72
CA GLY A 135 -0.39 -5.07 7.89
C GLY A 135 0.06 -4.75 9.31
N ARG A 136 1.34 -5.04 9.62
CA ARG A 136 1.89 -4.97 11.00
C ARG A 136 1.69 -3.62 11.71
N GLN A 137 1.79 -2.52 10.97
CA GLN A 137 1.68 -1.17 11.53
C GLN A 137 0.25 -0.80 11.93
N GLY A 138 -0.76 -1.52 11.43
CA GLY A 138 -2.16 -1.27 11.78
C GLY A 138 -2.68 -2.07 12.97
N ILE A 139 -1.98 -3.13 13.38
CA ILE A 139 -2.46 -4.10 14.37
C ILE A 139 -2.68 -3.44 15.75
N GLY A 140 -1.85 -2.46 16.12
CA GLY A 140 -1.98 -1.78 17.40
C GLY A 140 -3.29 -1.02 17.61
N ALA A 141 -4.00 -0.65 16.54
CA ALA A 141 -5.32 -0.02 16.65
C ALA A 141 -6.38 -0.92 17.32
N PHE A 142 -6.16 -2.23 17.31
CA PHE A 142 -7.07 -3.23 17.87
C PHE A 142 -6.66 -3.67 19.28
N ALA A 143 -5.58 -3.12 19.86
CA ALA A 143 -5.02 -3.59 21.13
C ALA A 143 -5.96 -3.45 22.33
N ALA A 144 -6.91 -2.52 22.28
CA ALA A 144 -7.89 -2.29 23.33
C ALA A 144 -9.13 -3.19 23.23
N VAL A 145 -9.34 -3.91 22.11
CA VAL A 145 -10.50 -4.77 21.90
C VAL A 145 -10.26 -6.12 22.56
N ARG A 146 -11.08 -6.49 23.55
CA ARG A 146 -10.88 -7.70 24.38
C ARG A 146 -11.87 -8.82 24.07
N GLU A 147 -12.99 -8.47 23.47
CA GLU A 147 -14.12 -9.34 23.15
C GLU A 147 -13.90 -10.17 21.88
N CYS A 148 -12.79 -9.92 21.17
CA CYS A 148 -12.45 -10.55 19.91
C CYS A 148 -11.15 -11.35 20.02
N TRP A 149 -11.13 -12.49 19.33
CA TRP A 149 -9.92 -13.20 18.95
C TRP A 149 -9.49 -12.74 17.55
N PHE A 150 -8.19 -12.49 17.38
CA PHE A 150 -7.63 -11.94 16.17
C PHE A 150 -6.70 -12.94 15.50
N LEU A 151 -6.87 -13.10 14.20
CA LEU A 151 -5.83 -13.57 13.29
C LEU A 151 -5.25 -12.35 12.58
N ALA A 152 -3.93 -12.18 12.57
CA ALA A 152 -3.28 -11.20 11.71
C ALA A 152 -2.33 -11.87 10.74
N ARG A 153 -2.28 -11.36 9.51
CA ARG A 153 -1.25 -11.73 8.55
C ARG A 153 -0.32 -10.56 8.28
N SER A 154 0.97 -10.77 8.47
CA SER A 154 1.99 -9.75 8.25
C SER A 154 3.31 -10.36 7.79
N VAL A 155 4.11 -9.57 7.07
CA VAL A 155 5.44 -10.00 6.62
C VAL A 155 6.42 -10.18 7.78
N GLU A 156 6.25 -9.38 8.82
CA GLU A 156 7.06 -9.40 10.05
C GLU A 156 6.14 -9.34 11.27
N PRO A 157 6.61 -9.82 12.44
CA PRO A 157 5.84 -9.74 13.67
C PRO A 157 5.43 -8.30 14.02
N PRO A 158 4.18 -8.06 14.47
CA PRO A 158 3.82 -6.76 15.01
C PRO A 158 4.53 -6.50 16.34
N ALA A 159 4.98 -5.27 16.51
CA ALA A 159 5.42 -4.75 17.80
C ALA A 159 4.20 -4.41 18.68
N ALA A 160 4.43 -4.26 19.98
CA ALA A 160 3.43 -3.70 20.88
C ALA A 160 3.15 -2.22 20.53
N PRO A 161 1.93 -1.70 20.79
CA PRO A 161 0.78 -2.42 21.34
C PRO A 161 0.14 -3.37 20.30
N LYS A 162 -0.46 -4.47 20.78
CA LYS A 162 -1.17 -5.47 19.97
C LYS A 162 -2.29 -6.12 20.80
N PRO A 163 -3.34 -6.70 20.18
CA PRO A 163 -4.39 -7.42 20.91
C PRO A 163 -3.83 -8.53 21.79
N GLU A 164 -4.48 -8.78 22.92
CA GLU A 164 -4.14 -9.86 23.84
C GLU A 164 -4.35 -11.23 23.19
N HIS A 165 -5.50 -11.42 22.54
CA HIS A 165 -5.85 -12.65 21.84
C HIS A 165 -5.49 -12.54 20.36
N LEU A 166 -4.20 -12.62 20.04
CA LEU A 166 -3.68 -12.50 18.69
C LEU A 166 -2.86 -13.72 18.26
N GLU A 167 -3.29 -14.35 17.17
CA GLU A 167 -2.46 -15.25 16.36
C GLU A 167 -1.88 -14.51 15.15
N VAL A 168 -0.62 -14.77 14.80
CA VAL A 168 0.06 -14.10 13.69
C VAL A 168 0.58 -15.12 12.68
N ILE A 169 0.12 -15.01 11.44
CA ILE A 169 0.69 -15.70 10.29
C ILE A 169 1.74 -14.80 9.65
N LEU A 170 2.99 -15.27 9.62
CA LEU A 170 4.08 -14.62 8.89
C LEU A 170 4.06 -15.06 7.44
N ASP A 171 3.58 -14.19 6.56
CA ASP A 171 3.39 -14.53 5.15
C ASP A 171 3.44 -13.29 4.26
N ARG A 172 3.72 -13.50 2.98
CA ARG A 172 3.89 -12.48 1.96
C ARG A 172 3.19 -12.92 0.67
N GLY A 173 2.33 -12.05 0.16
CA GLY A 173 1.60 -12.32 -1.08
C GLY A 173 2.50 -12.34 -2.34
N PRO A 174 1.90 -12.61 -3.52
CA PRO A 174 0.46 -12.61 -3.77
C PRO A 174 -0.28 -13.80 -3.13
N PHE A 175 -1.53 -13.57 -2.71
CA PHE A 175 -2.37 -14.60 -2.09
C PHE A 175 -3.41 -15.12 -3.08
N THR A 176 -3.63 -16.43 -3.09
CA THR A 176 -4.59 -17.10 -3.98
C THR A 176 -5.97 -17.20 -3.33
N LEU A 177 -7.02 -17.26 -4.15
CA LEU A 177 -8.39 -17.42 -3.67
C LEU A 177 -8.55 -18.69 -2.82
N ASP A 178 -8.03 -19.83 -3.27
CA ASP A 178 -8.08 -21.08 -2.51
C ASP A 178 -7.29 -21.03 -1.20
N GLY A 179 -6.20 -20.26 -1.16
CA GLY A 179 -5.47 -20.00 0.07
C GLY A 179 -6.32 -19.21 1.07
N GLU A 180 -6.98 -18.14 0.62
CA GLU A 180 -7.88 -17.34 1.45
C GLU A 180 -9.06 -18.16 1.95
N ARG A 181 -9.70 -18.95 1.07
CA ARG A 181 -10.79 -19.87 1.42
C ARG A 181 -10.39 -20.76 2.59
N ARG A 182 -9.27 -21.49 2.45
CA ARG A 182 -8.76 -22.39 3.50
C ARG A 182 -8.46 -21.65 4.80
N LEU A 183 -7.83 -20.49 4.73
CA LEU A 183 -7.46 -19.72 5.91
C LEU A 183 -8.72 -19.23 6.67
N LEU A 184 -9.72 -18.70 5.94
CA LEU A 184 -10.98 -18.28 6.55
C LEU A 184 -11.69 -19.46 7.25
N ASP A 185 -11.73 -20.64 6.60
CA ASP A 185 -12.39 -21.83 7.15
C ASP A 185 -11.64 -22.40 8.36
N GLN A 186 -10.32 -22.59 8.24
CA GLN A 186 -9.47 -23.18 9.30
C GLN A 186 -9.53 -22.36 10.59
N HIS A 187 -9.50 -21.04 10.47
CA HIS A 187 -9.55 -20.15 11.63
C HIS A 187 -10.98 -19.75 12.01
N ARG A 188 -12.01 -20.24 11.31
CA ARG A 188 -13.43 -19.90 11.52
C ARG A 188 -13.63 -18.38 11.59
N ILE A 189 -13.06 -17.67 10.63
CA ILE A 189 -13.13 -16.21 10.58
C ILE A 189 -14.58 -15.79 10.32
N ASP A 190 -15.07 -14.83 11.10
CA ASP A 190 -16.42 -14.28 10.98
C ASP A 190 -16.44 -12.78 10.65
N VAL A 191 -15.29 -12.09 10.70
CA VAL A 191 -15.14 -10.70 10.24
C VAL A 191 -13.78 -10.51 9.58
N LEU A 192 -13.74 -9.86 8.42
CA LEU A 192 -12.51 -9.44 7.75
C LEU A 192 -12.29 -7.93 7.93
N VAL A 193 -11.09 -7.52 8.34
CA VAL A 193 -10.68 -6.11 8.31
C VAL A 193 -9.62 -5.91 7.25
N SER A 194 -9.86 -4.98 6.33
CA SER A 194 -8.94 -4.65 5.25
C SER A 194 -8.85 -3.14 5.03
N LYS A 195 -7.76 -2.71 4.40
CA LYS A 195 -7.60 -1.39 3.80
C LYS A 195 -7.97 -1.47 2.33
N ASP A 196 -8.64 -0.46 1.78
CA ASP A 196 -8.92 -0.37 0.34
C ASP A 196 -7.63 -0.11 -0.46
N SER A 197 -6.83 -1.14 -0.65
CA SER A 197 -5.56 -1.08 -1.38
C SER A 197 -5.71 -1.18 -2.91
N GLY A 198 -6.90 -1.51 -3.40
CA GLY A 198 -7.16 -1.81 -4.80
C GLY A 198 -6.43 -3.06 -5.33
N GLY A 199 -6.58 -3.33 -6.63
CA GLY A 199 -5.96 -4.48 -7.31
C GLY A 199 -6.60 -5.82 -6.98
N PRO A 200 -5.93 -6.96 -7.26
CA PRO A 200 -6.48 -8.29 -7.00
C PRO A 200 -6.88 -8.49 -5.52
N ALA A 201 -8.07 -9.04 -5.29
CA ALA A 201 -8.72 -9.05 -3.98
C ALA A 201 -9.21 -10.44 -3.54
N ALA A 202 -8.35 -11.47 -3.62
CA ALA A 202 -8.67 -12.86 -3.25
C ALA A 202 -9.40 -12.96 -1.89
N LYS A 203 -8.97 -12.18 -0.89
CA LYS A 203 -9.57 -12.16 0.46
C LYS A 203 -11.01 -11.63 0.49
N LEU A 204 -11.32 -10.64 -0.36
CA LEU A 204 -12.66 -10.06 -0.44
C LEU A 204 -13.61 -11.03 -1.14
N LEU A 205 -13.13 -11.66 -2.22
CA LEU A 205 -13.89 -12.69 -2.90
C LEU A 205 -14.16 -13.89 -1.99
N ALA A 206 -13.16 -14.36 -1.23
CA ALA A 206 -13.34 -15.46 -0.28
C ALA A 206 -14.31 -15.10 0.87
N ALA A 207 -14.30 -13.84 1.33
CA ALA A 207 -15.24 -13.34 2.33
C ALA A 207 -16.66 -13.30 1.78
N ARG A 208 -16.85 -12.81 0.55
CA ARG A 208 -18.14 -12.78 -0.14
C ARG A 208 -18.77 -14.16 -0.27
N GLU A 209 -17.99 -15.15 -0.71
CA GLU A 209 -18.44 -16.55 -0.84
C GLU A 209 -18.96 -17.15 0.47
N ARG A 210 -18.51 -16.63 1.61
CA ARG A 210 -18.88 -17.08 2.97
C ARG A 210 -19.89 -16.16 3.65
N GLY A 211 -20.30 -15.06 3.00
CA GLY A 211 -21.10 -14.02 3.64
C GLY A 211 -20.41 -13.35 4.83
N ILE A 212 -19.08 -13.37 4.89
CA ILE A 212 -18.31 -12.75 5.98
C ILE A 212 -18.33 -11.23 5.81
N PRO A 213 -18.80 -10.47 6.81
CA PRO A 213 -18.73 -9.01 6.79
C PRO A 213 -17.28 -8.52 6.69
N VAL A 214 -17.09 -7.50 5.86
CA VAL A 214 -15.80 -6.85 5.66
C VAL A 214 -15.85 -5.43 6.21
N VAL A 215 -15.04 -5.14 7.23
CA VAL A 215 -14.75 -3.76 7.63
C VAL A 215 -13.65 -3.22 6.72
N LEU A 216 -14.03 -2.35 5.80
CA LEU A 216 -13.14 -1.81 4.78
C LEU A 216 -12.77 -0.37 5.13
N VAL A 217 -11.50 -0.15 5.45
CA VAL A 217 -10.98 1.19 5.72
C VAL A 217 -10.81 1.94 4.40
N ASP A 218 -11.37 3.14 4.34
CA ASP A 218 -11.27 4.05 3.22
C ASP A 218 -9.86 4.61 3.06
N ARG A 219 -9.51 4.94 1.81
CA ARG A 219 -8.22 5.54 1.51
C ARG A 219 -8.16 6.93 2.14
N PRO A 220 -7.02 7.34 2.72
CA PRO A 220 -6.83 8.70 3.14
C PRO A 220 -6.92 9.65 1.93
N PRO A 221 -7.23 10.94 2.15
CA PRO A 221 -7.15 11.94 1.10
C PRO A 221 -5.79 11.92 0.41
N ALA A 222 -5.80 11.92 -0.93
CA ALA A 222 -4.59 11.97 -1.74
C ALA A 222 -4.32 13.41 -2.20
N PRO A 223 -3.04 13.79 -2.41
CA PRO A 223 -2.72 15.07 -3.05
C PRO A 223 -3.39 15.19 -4.43
N GLY A 224 -3.54 16.42 -4.94
CA GLY A 224 -3.93 16.64 -6.34
C GLY A 224 -2.88 16.16 -7.35
N GLY A 225 -3.11 16.42 -8.63
CA GLY A 225 -2.14 16.16 -9.71
C GLY A 225 -2.49 14.98 -10.63
N GLU A 226 -1.57 14.68 -11.55
CA GLU A 226 -1.72 13.62 -12.55
C GLU A 226 -1.70 12.23 -11.91
N VAL A 227 -2.58 11.34 -12.36
CA VAL A 227 -2.72 9.97 -11.83
C VAL A 227 -2.72 8.96 -12.97
N ALA A 228 -1.87 7.94 -12.85
CA ALA A 228 -1.92 6.74 -13.68
C ALA A 228 -2.45 5.55 -12.88
N THR A 229 -3.27 4.73 -13.52
CA THR A 229 -3.88 3.53 -12.91
C THR A 229 -3.23 2.22 -13.36
N THR A 230 -2.34 2.27 -14.35
CA THR A 230 -1.70 1.11 -15.00
C THR A 230 -0.23 1.40 -15.29
N VAL A 231 0.62 0.37 -15.35
CA VAL A 231 2.07 0.53 -15.59
C VAL A 231 2.34 1.20 -16.93
N ASP A 232 1.67 0.77 -18.00
CA ASP A 232 1.84 1.32 -19.35
C ASP A 232 1.59 2.84 -19.38
N ARG A 233 0.47 3.30 -18.80
CA ARG A 233 0.17 4.73 -18.67
C ARG A 233 1.22 5.52 -17.89
N ALA A 234 1.88 4.90 -16.91
CA ALA A 234 2.94 5.56 -16.17
C ALA A 234 4.24 5.62 -16.98
N VAL A 235 4.55 4.59 -17.77
CA VAL A 235 5.66 4.60 -18.73
C VAL A 235 5.44 5.68 -19.79
N ASP A 236 4.27 5.71 -20.44
CA ASP A 236 3.89 6.72 -21.43
C ASP A 236 4.06 8.14 -20.89
N TRP A 237 3.63 8.35 -19.64
CA TRP A 237 3.77 9.63 -18.97
C TRP A 237 5.23 10.01 -18.76
N VAL A 238 6.07 9.09 -18.28
CA VAL A 238 7.50 9.34 -18.08
C VAL A 238 8.14 9.73 -19.40
N THR A 239 7.95 8.93 -20.46
CA THR A 239 8.48 9.19 -21.79
C THR A 239 8.08 10.58 -22.29
N HIS A 240 6.79 10.92 -22.22
CA HIS A 240 6.31 12.22 -22.68
C HIS A 240 6.90 13.41 -21.89
N LYS A 241 7.05 13.29 -20.56
CA LYS A 241 7.55 14.40 -19.73
C LYS A 241 9.04 14.64 -19.90
N VAL A 242 9.82 13.60 -20.16
CA VAL A 242 11.28 13.71 -20.30
C VAL A 242 11.71 14.05 -21.72
N ASP A 243 10.91 13.67 -22.73
CA ASP A 243 11.13 14.06 -24.14
C ASP A 243 10.76 15.52 -24.41
N ALA A 244 9.94 16.14 -23.55
CA ALA A 244 9.56 17.55 -23.66
C ALA A 244 10.63 18.54 -23.15
N ARG A 245 11.85 18.07 -22.86
CA ARG A 245 12.97 18.86 -22.32
C ARG A 245 13.95 19.36 -23.38
#